data_AF-A0A7X6CTZ5-F1
#
_entry.id   AF-A0A7X6CTZ5-F1
#
_cell.length_a   1.000
_cell.length_b   1.000
_cell.length_c   1.000
_cell.angle_alpha   90.00
_cell.angle_beta   90.00
_cell.angle_gamma   90.00
#
_symmetry.space_group_name_H-M   'P 1'
#
loop_
_entity.id
_entity.type
_entity.pdbx_description
1 polymer ?
#
loop_
_entity_poly.entity_id
_entity_poly.type
_entity_poly.pdbx_seq_one_letter_code
_entity_poly.pdbx_strand_id
1 'polypeptide(L)'
;MELVGQTVFHQRFGCGEIKELKGQMLTVSFKDQTSRRFLYPDAFKTFLRLENDGLQQQVLKEAESSLKRQAREKAAQGQALRERVRDLESEQNVLRAKPPHQARLKHVVFKCDQPSGPDFVQTMEDGGFCLTLYPAGLPEAAARPLIPVLKIRQIHKDSLCVLTRRPDLKTPERERRVTALFLCCQEEADQADNATVLTAAPDFCLRFTPEEADDFYFWDIYANTRQPERVAWSSGRYRYLNPVVGALLLRRALKIKAVDPESADAVRAESFLAYYCATFGLQPEQLPDEQGALRLQQAAKLKAKTGTAADERAGQA
;
A
#
# COMPACT_ATOMS: atom_id res chain seq x y z
N MET A 1 13.44 34.77 -14.18
CA MET A 1 13.86 35.97 -13.41
C MET A 1 15.32 35.82 -13.05
N GLU A 2 16.10 36.91 -13.09
CA GLU A 2 17.50 36.88 -12.65
C GLU A 2 17.57 37.19 -11.16
N LEU A 3 17.69 36.12 -10.37
CA LEU A 3 17.86 36.19 -8.91
C LEU A 3 19.33 36.13 -8.50
N VAL A 4 20.21 35.69 -9.39
CA VAL A 4 21.65 35.64 -9.15
C VAL A 4 22.21 37.06 -9.10
N GLY A 5 23.03 37.35 -8.09
CA GLY A 5 23.59 38.67 -7.82
C GLY A 5 22.70 39.58 -6.95
N GLN A 6 21.49 39.14 -6.58
CA GLN A 6 20.62 39.93 -5.69
C GLN A 6 20.98 39.73 -4.21
N THR A 7 20.82 40.81 -3.45
CA THR A 7 20.99 40.81 -1.99
C THR A 7 19.72 40.26 -1.31
N VAL A 8 19.93 39.35 -0.38
CA VAL A 8 18.88 38.77 0.47
C VAL A 8 19.20 38.90 1.95
N PHE A 9 18.17 39.02 2.76
CA PHE A 9 18.25 39.00 4.20
C PHE A 9 17.68 37.68 4.74
N HIS A 10 18.48 36.97 5.53
CA HIS A 10 18.04 35.79 6.27
C HIS A 10 17.90 36.12 7.76
N GLN A 11 16.77 35.73 8.37
CA GLN A 11 16.45 36.11 9.76
C GLN A 11 17.55 35.74 10.79
N ARG A 12 18.28 34.64 10.55
CA ARG A 12 19.38 34.17 11.42
C ARG A 12 20.80 34.50 10.93
N PHE A 13 20.99 34.66 9.62
CA PHE A 13 22.33 34.74 9.01
C PHE A 13 22.62 36.15 8.45
N GLY A 14 21.69 37.08 8.62
CA GLY A 14 21.83 38.45 8.17
C GLY A 14 21.84 38.56 6.64
N CYS A 15 22.57 39.56 6.14
CA CYS A 15 22.65 39.85 4.71
C CYS A 15 23.54 38.83 3.97
N GLY A 16 23.05 38.32 2.86
CA GLY A 16 23.79 37.47 1.93
C GLY A 16 23.47 37.82 0.47
N GLU A 17 24.26 37.27 -0.43
CA GLU A 17 24.15 37.47 -1.88
C GLU A 17 23.86 36.13 -2.55
N ILE A 18 22.90 36.09 -3.47
CA ILE A 18 22.57 34.87 -4.22
C ILE A 18 23.66 34.62 -5.27
N LYS A 19 24.39 33.50 -5.14
CA LYS A 19 25.46 33.12 -6.08
C LYS A 19 24.97 32.24 -7.22
N GLU A 20 23.98 31.40 -6.96
CA GLU A 20 23.55 30.37 -7.92
C GLU A 20 22.11 29.93 -7.67
N LEU A 21 21.38 29.62 -8.75
CA LEU A 21 20.09 28.92 -8.72
C LEU A 21 20.15 27.76 -9.71
N LYS A 22 20.08 26.52 -9.19
CA LYS A 22 20.06 25.28 -9.99
C LYS A 22 18.79 24.49 -9.68
N GLY A 23 17.87 24.43 -10.64
CA GLY A 23 16.56 23.78 -10.45
C GLY A 23 15.77 24.45 -9.33
N GLN A 24 15.53 23.72 -8.24
CA GLN A 24 14.86 24.23 -7.02
C GLN A 24 15.85 24.54 -5.87
N MET A 25 17.15 24.62 -6.14
CA MET A 25 18.17 24.85 -5.11
C MET A 25 18.85 26.21 -5.32
N LEU A 26 18.64 27.11 -4.36
CA LEU A 26 19.21 28.45 -4.28
C LEU A 26 20.46 28.42 -3.37
N THR A 27 21.59 28.93 -3.85
CA THR A 27 22.82 29.07 -3.05
C THR A 27 23.06 30.53 -2.70
N VAL A 28 23.14 30.83 -1.40
CA VAL A 28 23.34 32.18 -0.85
C VAL A 28 24.65 32.22 -0.07
N SER A 29 25.49 33.23 -0.35
CA SER A 29 26.73 33.51 0.36
C SER A 29 26.52 34.61 1.39
N PHE A 30 26.79 34.35 2.67
CA PHE A 30 26.65 35.34 3.75
C PHE A 30 27.99 36.01 4.08
N LYS A 31 27.94 37.17 4.78
CA LYS A 31 29.14 37.96 5.15
C LYS A 31 30.17 37.19 5.97
N ASP A 32 29.74 36.15 6.68
CA ASP A 32 30.61 35.27 7.48
C ASP A 32 31.38 34.24 6.61
N GLN A 33 31.43 34.44 5.28
CA GLN A 33 32.04 33.57 4.26
C GLN A 33 31.44 32.16 4.16
N THR A 34 30.27 31.90 4.75
CA THR A 34 29.57 30.62 4.60
C THR A 34 28.53 30.68 3.49
N SER A 35 28.61 29.74 2.54
CA SER A 35 27.57 29.50 1.52
C SER A 35 26.57 28.46 2.03
N ARG A 36 25.27 28.77 1.96
CA ARG A 36 24.19 27.84 2.34
C ARG A 36 23.19 27.67 1.20
N ARG A 37 22.58 26.48 1.15
CA ARG A 37 21.60 26.10 0.13
C ARG A 37 20.19 26.14 0.71
N PHE A 38 19.25 26.66 -0.05
CA PHE A 38 17.85 26.86 0.31
C PHE A 38 16.93 26.38 -0.81
N LEU A 39 15.73 25.92 -0.47
CA LEU A 39 14.73 25.48 -1.46
C LEU A 39 14.07 26.69 -2.11
N TYR A 40 14.15 26.80 -3.44
CA TYR A 40 13.46 27.80 -4.24
C TYR A 40 12.14 27.24 -4.78
N PRO A 41 11.05 28.02 -4.79
CA PRO A 41 10.89 29.38 -4.26
C PRO A 41 10.49 29.44 -2.77
N ASP A 42 10.31 28.31 -2.10
CA ASP A 42 9.69 28.24 -0.76
C ASP A 42 10.48 28.92 0.35
N ALA A 43 11.81 28.97 0.26
CA ALA A 43 12.65 29.61 1.26
C ALA A 43 12.37 31.12 1.43
N PHE A 44 11.80 31.78 0.40
CA PHE A 44 11.42 33.18 0.45
C PHE A 44 10.11 33.45 1.21
N LYS A 45 9.36 32.41 1.59
CA LYS A 45 8.17 32.55 2.44
C LYS A 45 8.53 32.71 3.90
N THR A 46 9.55 31.98 4.34
CA THR A 46 9.80 31.76 5.78
C THR A 46 11.16 32.28 6.22
N PHE A 47 12.17 32.23 5.35
CA PHE A 47 13.57 32.36 5.77
C PHE A 47 14.34 33.48 5.08
N LEU A 48 14.02 33.79 3.82
CA LEU A 48 14.73 34.78 2.99
C LEU A 48 13.80 35.94 2.59
N ARG A 49 14.32 37.17 2.63
CA ARG A 49 13.70 38.35 2.03
C ARG A 49 14.65 39.00 1.03
N LEU A 50 14.17 39.44 -0.12
CA LEU A 50 14.94 40.24 -1.06
C LEU A 50 14.86 41.72 -0.65
N GLU A 51 15.92 42.47 -0.96
CA GLU A 51 15.92 43.93 -0.76
C GLU A 51 15.04 44.63 -1.80
N ASN A 52 14.84 44.01 -2.97
CA ASN A 52 13.96 44.51 -4.02
C ASN A 52 12.53 44.00 -3.82
N ASP A 53 11.65 44.88 -3.36
CA ASP A 53 10.23 44.58 -3.12
C ASP A 53 9.49 44.06 -4.37
N GLY A 54 9.85 44.55 -5.56
CA GLY A 54 9.26 44.11 -6.82
C GLY A 54 9.63 42.67 -7.17
N LEU A 55 10.89 42.30 -6.98
CA LEU A 55 11.37 40.92 -7.16
C LEU A 55 10.84 40.00 -6.06
N GLN A 56 10.71 40.48 -4.83
CA GLN A 56 10.12 39.71 -3.74
C GLN A 56 8.66 39.32 -4.01
N GLN A 57 7.85 40.29 -4.46
CA GLN A 57 6.46 40.05 -4.84
C GLN A 57 6.36 39.02 -5.97
N GLN A 58 7.27 39.10 -6.94
CA GLN A 58 7.35 38.16 -8.06
C GLN A 58 7.68 36.73 -7.63
N VAL A 59 8.67 36.54 -6.74
CA VAL A 59 9.05 35.23 -6.21
C VAL A 59 7.95 34.62 -5.34
N LEU A 60 7.29 35.43 -4.51
CA LEU A 60 6.16 34.96 -3.70
C LEU A 60 4.99 34.51 -4.58
N LYS A 61 4.70 35.26 -5.65
CA LYS A 61 3.67 34.89 -6.64
C LYS A 61 4.03 33.62 -7.41
N GLU A 62 5.32 33.40 -7.70
CA GLU A 62 5.83 32.17 -8.31
C GLU A 62 5.73 30.97 -7.34
N ALA A 63 6.01 31.18 -6.05
CA ALA A 63 5.84 30.14 -5.04
C ALA A 63 4.37 29.72 -4.87
N GLU A 64 3.45 30.68 -4.86
CA GLU A 64 2.01 30.38 -4.82
C GLU A 64 1.52 29.70 -6.09
N SER A 65 2.00 30.10 -7.27
CA SER A 65 1.61 29.47 -8.53
C SER A 65 2.16 28.05 -8.66
N SER A 66 3.38 27.80 -8.18
CA SER A 66 3.99 26.48 -8.11
C SER A 66 3.20 25.54 -7.19
N LEU A 67 2.84 25.98 -5.98
CA LEU A 67 1.98 25.21 -5.07
C LEU A 67 0.59 24.95 -5.65
N LYS A 68 -0.03 25.94 -6.28
CA LYS A 68 -1.32 25.74 -6.97
C LYS A 68 -1.19 24.76 -8.13
N ARG A 69 -0.08 24.77 -8.86
CA ARG A 69 0.18 23.83 -9.96
C ARG A 69 0.41 22.42 -9.43
N GLN A 70 1.17 22.25 -8.36
CA GLN A 70 1.44 20.97 -7.73
C GLN A 70 0.18 20.38 -7.09
N ALA A 71 -0.65 21.22 -6.44
CA ALA A 71 -1.95 20.84 -5.93
C ALA A 71 -2.92 20.47 -7.06
N ARG A 72 -2.90 21.21 -8.18
CA ARG A 72 -3.69 20.89 -9.38
C ARG A 72 -3.22 19.61 -10.06
N GLU A 73 -1.92 19.34 -10.13
CA GLU A 73 -1.38 18.09 -10.69
C GLU A 73 -1.74 16.90 -9.81
N LYS A 74 -1.59 17.01 -8.48
CA LYS A 74 -2.06 15.98 -7.54
C LYS A 74 -3.57 15.77 -7.62
N ALA A 75 -4.34 16.86 -7.69
CA ALA A 75 -5.79 16.78 -7.84
C ALA A 75 -6.20 16.22 -9.20
N ALA A 76 -5.50 16.56 -10.27
CA ALA A 76 -5.74 16.03 -11.62
C ALA A 76 -5.34 14.56 -11.74
N GLN A 77 -4.25 14.13 -11.09
CA GLN A 77 -3.88 12.72 -10.97
C GLN A 77 -4.92 11.95 -10.16
N GLY A 78 -5.38 12.50 -9.03
CA GLY A 78 -6.46 11.93 -8.23
C GLY A 78 -7.79 11.89 -8.99
N GLN A 79 -8.08 12.90 -9.81
CA GLN A 79 -9.29 12.97 -10.63
C GLN A 79 -9.22 12.03 -11.83
N ALA A 80 -8.07 11.93 -12.51
CA ALA A 80 -7.83 10.97 -13.58
C ALA A 80 -7.88 9.53 -13.07
N LEU A 81 -7.39 9.27 -11.86
CA LEU A 81 -7.55 7.98 -11.18
C LEU A 81 -9.03 7.71 -10.88
N ARG A 82 -9.77 8.69 -10.34
CA ARG A 82 -11.22 8.57 -10.08
C ARG A 82 -12.03 8.35 -11.36
N GLU A 83 -11.67 9.01 -12.45
CA GLU A 83 -12.28 8.81 -13.77
C GLU A 83 -11.96 7.42 -14.31
N ARG A 84 -10.72 6.95 -14.20
CA ARG A 84 -10.33 5.61 -14.60
C ARG A 84 -11.00 4.51 -13.77
N VAL A 85 -11.17 4.75 -12.47
CA VAL A 85 -11.98 3.88 -11.58
C VAL A 85 -13.44 3.89 -12.03
N ARG A 86 -14.01 5.05 -12.38
CA ARG A 86 -15.38 5.17 -12.91
C ARG A 86 -15.55 4.47 -14.27
N ASP A 87 -14.56 4.57 -15.15
CA ASP A 87 -14.57 3.91 -16.45
C ASP A 87 -14.51 2.38 -16.26
N LEU A 88 -13.63 1.90 -15.37
CA LEU A 88 -13.60 0.51 -14.95
C LEU A 88 -14.93 0.07 -14.31
N GLU A 89 -15.55 0.90 -13.47
CA GLU A 89 -16.89 0.66 -12.91
C GLU A 89 -17.97 0.56 -13.99
N SER A 90 -17.88 1.37 -15.04
CA SER A 90 -18.82 1.35 -16.17
C SER A 90 -18.67 0.08 -17.01
N GLU A 91 -17.43 -0.32 -17.32
CA GLU A 91 -17.11 -1.60 -17.96
C GLU A 91 -17.59 -2.77 -17.09
N GLN A 92 -17.40 -2.66 -15.77
CA GLN A 92 -17.76 -3.70 -14.81
C GLN A 92 -19.29 -3.78 -14.59
N ASN A 93 -20.03 -2.67 -14.68
CA ASN A 93 -21.51 -2.69 -14.66
C ASN A 93 -22.10 -3.42 -15.88
N VAL A 94 -21.44 -3.36 -17.04
CA VAL A 94 -21.78 -4.18 -18.21
C VAL A 94 -21.50 -5.68 -17.94
N LEU A 95 -20.46 -6.00 -17.16
CA LEU A 95 -20.11 -7.37 -16.76
C LEU A 95 -20.98 -7.92 -15.60
N ARG A 96 -21.44 -7.06 -14.67
CA ARG A 96 -22.30 -7.37 -13.51
C ARG A 96 -23.70 -7.85 -13.89
N ALA A 97 -24.15 -7.59 -15.12
CA ALA A 97 -25.37 -8.16 -15.68
C ALA A 97 -25.32 -9.70 -15.83
N LYS A 98 -24.18 -10.36 -15.56
CA LYS A 98 -24.03 -11.83 -15.60
C LYS A 98 -23.57 -12.40 -14.24
N PRO A 99 -24.41 -13.12 -13.48
CA PRO A 99 -23.94 -13.98 -12.38
C PRO A 99 -23.76 -15.41 -12.91
N PRO A 100 -22.53 -16.01 -12.87
CA PRO A 100 -22.04 -16.73 -11.68
C PRO A 100 -20.49 -16.72 -11.51
N HIS A 101 -19.75 -15.87 -12.24
CA HIS A 101 -18.28 -15.92 -12.30
C HIS A 101 -17.58 -15.32 -11.06
N GLN A 102 -18.11 -14.21 -10.53
CA GLN A 102 -17.50 -13.49 -9.40
C GLN A 102 -17.48 -14.30 -8.09
N ALA A 103 -18.46 -15.17 -7.85
CA ALA A 103 -18.46 -16.09 -6.71
C ALA A 103 -17.37 -17.19 -6.78
N ARG A 104 -16.71 -17.35 -7.94
CA ARG A 104 -15.63 -18.31 -8.18
C ARG A 104 -14.24 -17.67 -8.15
N LEU A 105 -14.15 -16.33 -8.13
CA LEU A 105 -12.88 -15.63 -8.07
C LEU A 105 -12.22 -15.90 -6.72
N LYS A 106 -10.95 -16.30 -6.77
CA LYS A 106 -10.17 -16.58 -5.58
C LYS A 106 -9.18 -15.47 -5.36
N HIS A 107 -9.29 -14.82 -4.21
CA HIS A 107 -8.21 -14.01 -3.65
C HIS A 107 -7.19 -14.96 -3.05
N VAL A 108 -5.92 -14.58 -3.08
CA VAL A 108 -4.83 -15.44 -2.63
C VAL A 108 -3.96 -14.70 -1.63
N VAL A 109 -3.51 -15.42 -0.61
CA VAL A 109 -2.46 -14.99 0.29
C VAL A 109 -1.27 -15.94 0.17
N PHE A 110 -0.08 -15.38 0.02
CA PHE A 110 1.16 -16.12 -0.11
C PHE A 110 1.96 -16.12 1.19
N LYS A 111 2.56 -17.27 1.49
CA LYS A 111 3.50 -17.49 2.60
C LYS A 111 4.92 -17.17 2.12
N CYS A 112 5.42 -15.98 2.43
CA CYS A 112 6.72 -15.49 2.00
C CYS A 112 7.70 -15.46 3.18
N ASP A 113 8.12 -16.64 3.64
CA ASP A 113 9.03 -16.77 4.79
C ASP A 113 10.52 -16.64 4.41
N GLN A 114 10.84 -16.51 3.13
CA GLN A 114 12.21 -16.29 2.63
C GLN A 114 12.62 -14.84 2.80
N PRO A 115 13.91 -14.50 2.96
CA PRO A 115 14.37 -13.11 3.08
C PRO A 115 14.20 -12.33 1.77
N SER A 116 14.50 -12.94 0.63
CA SER A 116 14.12 -12.43 -0.70
C SER A 116 12.60 -12.51 -0.88
N GLY A 117 12.02 -11.57 -1.63
CA GLY A 117 10.62 -11.69 -2.07
C GLY A 117 10.40 -13.01 -2.83
N PRO A 118 9.16 -13.53 -2.93
CA PRO A 118 8.93 -14.77 -3.66
C PRO A 118 9.38 -14.60 -5.11
N ASP A 119 10.18 -15.52 -5.65
CA ASP A 119 10.75 -15.45 -7.01
C ASP A 119 9.68 -15.25 -8.12
N PHE A 120 8.45 -15.68 -7.84
CA PHE A 120 7.31 -15.57 -8.73
C PHE A 120 6.58 -14.21 -8.67
N VAL A 121 6.96 -13.32 -7.75
CA VAL A 121 6.46 -11.93 -7.68
C VAL A 121 7.61 -10.97 -7.87
N GLN A 122 7.58 -10.23 -8.97
CA GLN A 122 8.57 -9.21 -9.28
C GLN A 122 7.95 -7.82 -9.12
N THR A 123 8.76 -6.87 -8.67
CA THR A 123 8.39 -5.46 -8.65
C THR A 123 8.77 -4.84 -9.98
N MET A 124 7.82 -4.16 -10.62
CA MET A 124 8.04 -3.45 -11.87
C MET A 124 8.64 -2.06 -11.60
N GLU A 125 9.28 -1.45 -12.60
CA GLU A 125 9.92 -0.13 -12.47
C GLU A 125 8.93 1.00 -12.11
N ASP A 126 7.68 0.86 -12.54
CA ASP A 126 6.57 1.78 -12.26
C ASP A 126 6.00 1.62 -10.84
N GLY A 127 6.51 0.68 -10.04
CA GLY A 127 6.04 0.37 -8.69
C GLY A 127 4.97 -0.72 -8.62
N GLY A 128 4.51 -1.23 -9.77
CA GLY A 128 3.56 -2.34 -9.89
C GLY A 128 4.14 -3.68 -9.47
N PHE A 129 3.33 -4.73 -9.63
CA PHE A 129 3.76 -6.12 -9.42
C PHE A 129 3.48 -6.97 -10.66
N CYS A 130 4.41 -7.87 -10.94
CA CYS A 130 4.25 -8.94 -11.91
C CYS A 130 4.26 -10.28 -11.18
N LEU A 131 3.22 -11.08 -11.39
CA LEU A 131 3.02 -12.39 -10.81
C LEU A 131 3.09 -13.44 -11.92
N THR A 132 4.13 -14.27 -11.91
CA THR A 132 4.30 -15.34 -12.90
C THR A 132 3.85 -16.67 -12.31
N LEU A 133 2.78 -17.24 -12.87
CA LEU A 133 2.23 -18.52 -12.46
C LEU A 133 2.50 -19.58 -13.51
N TYR A 134 2.68 -20.83 -13.08
CA TYR A 134 2.91 -21.97 -13.95
C TYR A 134 1.83 -23.03 -13.72
N PRO A 135 0.62 -22.88 -14.31
CA PRO A 135 -0.48 -23.81 -14.08
C PRO A 135 -0.16 -25.26 -14.48
N ALA A 136 0.67 -25.43 -15.52
CA ALA A 136 1.04 -26.74 -16.08
C ALA A 136 2.29 -27.37 -15.46
N GLY A 137 3.17 -26.59 -14.83
CA GLY A 137 4.53 -27.02 -14.52
C GLY A 137 5.55 -25.94 -14.85
N LEU A 138 6.73 -25.99 -14.23
CA LEU A 138 7.87 -25.16 -14.63
C LEU A 138 8.39 -25.63 -16.00
N PRO A 139 8.81 -24.71 -16.89
CA PRO A 139 9.54 -25.06 -18.10
C PRO A 139 10.80 -25.86 -17.76
N GLU A 140 11.17 -26.81 -18.61
CA GLU A 140 12.31 -27.72 -18.39
C GLU A 140 13.66 -26.97 -18.28
N ALA A 141 13.76 -25.79 -18.90
CA ALA A 141 14.92 -24.90 -18.89
C ALA A 141 14.90 -23.83 -17.77
N ALA A 142 13.81 -23.69 -17.02
CA ALA A 142 13.74 -22.71 -15.95
C ALA A 142 14.58 -23.16 -14.75
N ALA A 143 15.42 -22.27 -14.22
CA ALA A 143 16.05 -22.52 -12.92
C ALA A 143 14.94 -22.86 -11.91
N ARG A 144 15.06 -24.00 -11.20
CA ARG A 144 14.07 -24.40 -10.20
C ARG A 144 13.91 -23.23 -9.22
N PRO A 145 12.76 -22.54 -9.18
CA PRO A 145 12.53 -21.49 -8.21
C PRO A 145 12.62 -22.14 -6.83
N LEU A 146 12.93 -21.36 -5.78
CA LEU A 146 12.89 -21.89 -4.41
C LEU A 146 11.45 -22.26 -3.95
N ILE A 147 10.49 -22.12 -4.86
CA ILE A 147 9.07 -22.34 -4.70
C ILE A 147 8.63 -23.36 -5.77
N PRO A 148 8.04 -24.51 -5.40
CA PRO A 148 7.55 -25.49 -6.34
C PRO A 148 6.36 -24.92 -7.10
N VAL A 149 6.17 -25.45 -8.31
CA VAL A 149 5.00 -25.24 -9.17
C VAL A 149 3.72 -25.20 -8.33
N LEU A 150 3.23 -23.99 -8.06
CA LEU A 150 1.96 -23.82 -7.39
C LEU A 150 0.89 -23.96 -8.48
N LYS A 151 0.20 -25.11 -8.52
CA LYS A 151 -1.03 -25.28 -9.30
C LYS A 151 -2.12 -24.41 -8.69
N ILE A 152 -2.00 -23.11 -8.84
CA ILE A 152 -2.99 -22.14 -8.39
C ILE A 152 -4.05 -22.11 -9.47
N ARG A 153 -5.28 -22.40 -9.07
CA ARG A 153 -6.43 -22.38 -9.96
C ARG A 153 -7.23 -21.14 -9.61
N GLN A 154 -7.68 -20.43 -10.63
CA GLN A 154 -8.66 -19.36 -10.51
C GLN A 154 -8.18 -18.04 -9.87
N ILE A 155 -6.88 -17.71 -10.03
CA ILE A 155 -6.47 -16.30 -9.94
C ILE A 155 -6.66 -15.72 -11.34
N HIS A 156 -7.41 -14.63 -11.43
CA HIS A 156 -7.73 -13.94 -12.68
C HIS A 156 -7.64 -12.44 -12.45
N LYS A 157 -8.02 -11.65 -13.47
CA LYS A 157 -8.36 -10.23 -13.28
C LYS A 157 -9.28 -10.04 -12.06
N ASP A 158 -9.01 -8.99 -11.29
CA ASP A 158 -9.67 -8.61 -10.04
C ASP A 158 -9.43 -9.54 -8.84
N SER A 159 -8.58 -10.56 -8.97
CA SER A 159 -8.09 -11.30 -7.80
C SER A 159 -7.17 -10.41 -6.95
N LEU A 160 -7.40 -10.45 -5.64
CA LEU A 160 -6.55 -9.78 -4.65
C LEU A 160 -5.44 -10.74 -4.26
N CYS A 161 -4.21 -10.28 -4.38
CA CYS A 161 -3.01 -10.97 -3.95
C CYS A 161 -2.45 -10.30 -2.70
N VAL A 162 -2.11 -11.13 -1.72
CA VAL A 162 -1.64 -10.69 -0.40
C VAL A 162 -0.29 -11.36 -0.15
N LEU A 163 0.75 -10.56 0.12
CA LEU A 163 2.04 -11.08 0.55
C LEU A 163 2.14 -11.01 2.06
N THR A 164 2.55 -12.12 2.67
CA THR A 164 2.75 -12.18 4.13
C THR A 164 4.08 -12.79 4.48
N ARG A 165 4.68 -12.30 5.56
CA ARG A 165 5.97 -12.77 6.04
C ARG A 165 6.02 -12.78 7.56
N ARG A 166 6.84 -13.67 8.11
CA ARG A 166 7.28 -13.61 9.51
C ARG A 166 8.58 -12.82 9.60
N PRO A 167 8.78 -11.97 10.62
CA PRO A 167 10.03 -11.22 10.78
C PRO A 167 11.30 -12.10 10.74
N ASP A 168 11.24 -13.28 11.37
CA ASP A 168 12.28 -14.31 11.30
C ASP A 168 11.62 -15.70 11.18
N LEU A 169 12.34 -16.70 10.66
CA LEU A 169 11.88 -18.09 10.60
C LEU A 169 11.59 -18.69 11.99
N LYS A 170 12.22 -18.15 13.04
CA LYS A 170 12.02 -18.54 14.44
C LYS A 170 10.83 -17.84 15.10
N THR A 171 10.32 -16.73 14.56
CA THR A 171 9.18 -16.06 15.18
C THR A 171 7.91 -16.91 15.03
N PRO A 172 7.03 -16.91 16.06
CA PRO A 172 5.81 -17.70 16.02
C PRO A 172 4.87 -17.22 14.91
N GLU A 173 4.05 -18.12 14.37
CA GLU A 173 3.10 -17.79 13.29
C GLU A 173 2.16 -16.63 13.62
N ARG A 174 1.85 -16.39 14.89
CA ARG A 174 1.02 -15.25 15.35
C ARG A 174 1.58 -13.88 14.95
N GLU A 175 2.88 -13.79 14.71
CA GLU A 175 3.58 -12.56 14.31
C GLU A 175 3.71 -12.43 12.77
N ARG A 176 2.99 -13.26 12.01
CA ARG A 176 2.93 -13.11 10.55
C ARG A 176 2.26 -11.78 10.18
N ARG A 177 2.98 -10.97 9.41
CA ARG A 177 2.56 -9.63 8.98
C ARG A 177 2.23 -9.62 7.50
N VAL A 178 1.34 -8.73 7.10
CA VAL A 178 1.06 -8.40 5.70
C VAL A 178 2.12 -7.39 5.25
N THR A 179 2.77 -7.67 4.12
CA THR A 179 3.85 -6.81 3.57
C THR A 179 3.45 -6.12 2.28
N ALA A 180 2.50 -6.69 1.54
CA ALA A 180 1.93 -6.05 0.36
C ALA A 180 0.52 -6.57 0.05
N LEU A 181 -0.28 -5.71 -0.59
CA LEU A 181 -1.58 -6.02 -1.18
C LEU A 181 -1.58 -5.52 -2.62
N PHE A 182 -2.01 -6.34 -3.56
CA PHE A 182 -2.15 -5.90 -4.95
C PHE A 182 -3.27 -6.60 -5.70
N LEU A 183 -3.87 -5.90 -6.66
CA LEU A 183 -4.94 -6.44 -7.51
C LEU A 183 -4.42 -6.82 -8.89
N CYS A 184 -4.71 -8.03 -9.35
CA CYS A 184 -4.39 -8.43 -10.72
C CYS A 184 -5.28 -7.68 -11.73
N CYS A 185 -4.69 -6.95 -12.67
CA CYS A 185 -5.40 -6.13 -13.65
C CYS A 185 -5.32 -6.67 -15.09
N GLN A 186 -4.28 -7.41 -15.45
CA GLN A 186 -4.14 -8.04 -16.77
C GLN A 186 -3.69 -9.49 -16.63
N GLU A 187 -4.13 -10.30 -17.58
CA GLU A 187 -3.70 -11.69 -17.75
C GLU A 187 -3.11 -11.81 -19.15
N GLU A 188 -1.80 -11.97 -19.21
CA GLU A 188 -1.08 -12.27 -20.44
C GLU A 188 -0.72 -13.75 -20.42
N ALA A 189 -1.28 -14.50 -21.36
CA ALA A 189 -0.86 -15.86 -21.63
C ALA A 189 0.31 -15.77 -22.60
N ASP A 190 1.54 -15.97 -22.09
CA ASP A 190 2.69 -16.06 -22.98
C ASP A 190 2.63 -17.42 -23.70
N GLN A 191 2.41 -17.39 -25.02
CA GLN A 191 2.12 -18.58 -25.81
C GLN A 191 3.32 -19.54 -25.91
N ALA A 192 4.49 -19.15 -25.42
CA ALA A 192 5.73 -19.92 -25.53
C ALA A 192 5.96 -20.94 -24.41
N ASP A 193 5.42 -20.76 -23.18
CA ASP A 193 5.96 -21.47 -21.99
C ASP A 193 4.93 -22.02 -20.97
N ASN A 194 3.63 -22.09 -21.31
CA ASN A 194 2.55 -22.51 -20.39
C ASN A 194 2.48 -21.71 -19.07
N ALA A 195 3.08 -20.51 -19.03
CA ALA A 195 3.04 -19.61 -17.89
C ALA A 195 1.86 -18.62 -18.04
N THR A 196 1.17 -18.33 -16.95
CA THR A 196 0.19 -17.26 -16.86
C THR A 196 0.85 -16.10 -16.13
N VAL A 197 1.06 -14.98 -16.81
CA VAL A 197 1.60 -13.76 -16.22
C VAL A 197 0.44 -12.84 -15.86
N LEU A 198 0.36 -12.47 -14.59
CA LEU A 198 -0.63 -11.55 -14.06
C LEU A 198 0.08 -10.28 -13.59
N THR A 199 -0.30 -9.13 -14.14
CA THR A 199 0.26 -7.84 -13.71
C THR A 199 -0.72 -7.10 -12.82
N ALA A 200 -0.17 -6.22 -11.98
CA ALA A 200 -0.92 -5.32 -11.12
C ALA A 200 -0.42 -3.89 -11.33
N ALA A 201 -1.33 -3.00 -11.71
CA ALA A 201 -1.04 -1.60 -11.89
C ALA A 201 -0.65 -0.95 -10.55
N PRO A 202 0.26 0.05 -10.55
CA PRO A 202 0.72 0.73 -9.33
C PRO A 202 -0.43 1.28 -8.46
N ASP A 203 -1.50 1.75 -9.09
CA ASP A 203 -2.69 2.30 -8.43
C ASP A 203 -3.44 1.28 -7.56
N PHE A 204 -3.27 -0.01 -7.86
CA PHE A 204 -3.82 -1.10 -7.07
C PHE A 204 -2.71 -1.88 -6.35
N CYS A 205 -1.63 -1.21 -5.96
CA CYS A 205 -0.52 -1.78 -5.20
C CYS A 205 -0.27 -0.99 -3.90
N LEU A 206 -0.35 -1.68 -2.77
CA LEU A 206 0.02 -1.17 -1.45
C LEU A 206 1.18 -1.99 -0.90
N ARG A 207 2.20 -1.29 -0.40
CA ARG A 207 3.37 -1.87 0.26
C ARG A 207 3.46 -1.32 1.66
N PHE A 208 3.91 -2.15 2.59
CA PHE A 208 4.05 -1.78 3.99
C PHE A 208 5.52 -1.82 4.37
N THR A 209 6.02 -0.73 4.96
CA THR A 209 7.35 -0.72 5.58
C THR A 209 7.39 -1.68 6.77
N PRO A 210 8.57 -2.08 7.27
CA PRO A 210 8.66 -2.91 8.47
C PRO A 210 7.86 -2.35 9.66
N GLU A 211 7.89 -1.02 9.83
CA GLU A 211 7.18 -0.30 10.88
C GLU A 211 5.67 -0.31 10.66
N GLU A 212 5.20 -0.07 9.43
CA GLU A 212 3.77 -0.19 9.11
C GLU A 212 3.27 -1.64 9.26
N ALA A 213 4.11 -2.61 8.92
CA ALA A 213 3.78 -4.02 9.02
C ALA A 213 3.69 -4.50 10.48
N ASP A 214 4.35 -3.83 11.44
CA ASP A 214 4.19 -4.11 12.87
C ASP A 214 2.74 -3.99 13.34
N ASP A 215 1.94 -3.12 12.71
CA ASP A 215 0.52 -2.94 13.01
C ASP A 215 -0.42 -3.74 12.09
N PHE A 216 0.15 -4.62 11.25
CA PHE A 216 -0.59 -5.37 10.22
C PHE A 216 -0.48 -6.90 10.36
N TYR A 217 -0.89 -7.43 11.50
CA TYR A 217 -0.91 -8.88 11.73
C TYR A 217 -1.97 -9.59 10.88
N PHE A 218 -1.54 -10.58 10.09
CA PHE A 218 -2.44 -11.37 9.23
C PHE A 218 -3.49 -12.14 10.04
N TRP A 219 -3.08 -12.71 11.19
CA TRP A 219 -3.96 -13.51 12.04
C TRP A 219 -4.94 -12.72 12.89
N ASP A 220 -4.86 -11.38 12.88
CA ASP A 220 -5.92 -10.54 13.43
C ASP A 220 -7.16 -10.55 12.53
N ILE A 221 -6.97 -10.77 11.23
CA ILE A 221 -8.01 -10.65 10.21
C ILE A 221 -8.44 -12.02 9.68
N TYR A 222 -7.49 -12.94 9.46
CA TYR A 222 -7.78 -14.26 8.91
C TYR A 222 -7.93 -15.33 9.99
N ALA A 223 -8.93 -16.21 9.80
CA ALA A 223 -9.14 -17.40 10.60
C ALA A 223 -9.22 -18.66 9.70
N ASN A 224 -8.68 -19.76 10.20
CA ASN A 224 -8.72 -21.04 9.49
C ASN A 224 -10.15 -21.61 9.48
N THR A 225 -10.67 -22.01 8.32
CA THR A 225 -12.06 -22.51 8.18
C THR A 225 -12.42 -23.67 9.11
N ARG A 226 -11.51 -24.63 9.29
CA ARG A 226 -11.77 -25.83 10.13
C ARG A 226 -11.45 -25.63 11.61
N GLN A 227 -10.51 -24.75 11.93
CA GLN A 227 -10.04 -24.50 13.31
C GLN A 227 -9.82 -22.99 13.50
N PRO A 228 -10.90 -22.21 13.66
CA PRO A 228 -10.84 -20.74 13.59
C PRO A 228 -9.90 -20.11 14.63
N GLU A 229 -9.81 -20.66 15.84
CA GLU A 229 -8.95 -20.17 16.92
C GLU A 229 -7.48 -20.58 16.79
N ARG A 230 -7.16 -21.49 15.86
CA ARG A 230 -5.80 -21.99 15.68
C ARG A 230 -4.98 -21.05 14.80
N VAL A 231 -4.02 -20.38 15.43
CA VAL A 231 -3.02 -19.54 14.78
C VAL A 231 -1.89 -20.42 14.20
N ALA A 232 -2.14 -21.06 13.07
CA ALA A 232 -1.15 -21.90 12.41
C ALA A 232 -1.33 -21.93 10.89
N TRP A 233 -0.23 -21.72 10.15
CA TRP A 233 -0.23 -21.81 8.70
C TRP A 233 -0.09 -23.25 8.17
N SER A 234 0.56 -24.16 8.91
CA SER A 234 0.92 -25.52 8.47
C SER A 234 1.83 -25.54 7.21
N SER A 235 1.74 -26.59 6.39
CA SER A 235 2.68 -26.90 5.29
C SER A 235 2.40 -26.20 3.95
N GLY A 236 1.26 -25.52 3.81
CA GLY A 236 0.89 -24.82 2.56
C GLY A 236 1.76 -23.59 2.27
N ARG A 237 1.90 -23.22 0.99
CA ARG A 237 2.60 -21.98 0.56
C ARG A 237 1.67 -20.82 0.23
N TYR A 238 0.39 -21.08 0.09
CA TYR A 238 -0.63 -20.06 -0.13
C TYR A 238 -1.97 -20.52 0.43
N ARG A 239 -2.93 -19.59 0.56
CA ARG A 239 -4.32 -19.87 0.92
C ARG A 239 -5.25 -19.01 0.07
N TYR A 240 -6.46 -19.49 -0.14
CA TYR A 240 -7.50 -18.67 -0.74
C TYR A 240 -8.23 -17.88 0.33
N LEU A 241 -8.60 -16.65 -0.01
CA LEU A 241 -9.41 -15.77 0.82
C LEU A 241 -10.77 -15.56 0.15
N ASN A 242 -11.79 -15.37 0.97
CA ASN A 242 -13.08 -14.88 0.49
C ASN A 242 -13.04 -13.35 0.34
N PRO A 243 -13.99 -12.75 -0.40
CA PRO A 243 -14.01 -11.31 -0.60
C PRO A 243 -14.10 -10.49 0.69
N VAL A 244 -14.84 -10.96 1.69
CA VAL A 244 -14.98 -10.27 2.97
C VAL A 244 -13.61 -10.11 3.66
N VAL A 245 -12.80 -11.17 3.73
CA VAL A 245 -11.45 -11.11 4.30
C VAL A 245 -10.56 -10.16 3.49
N GLY A 246 -10.67 -10.17 2.16
CA GLY A 246 -9.93 -9.22 1.30
C GLY A 246 -10.28 -7.77 1.60
N ALA A 247 -11.57 -7.47 1.79
CA ALA A 247 -12.03 -6.13 2.14
C ALA A 247 -11.57 -5.72 3.55
N LEU A 248 -11.55 -6.65 4.52
CA LEU A 248 -11.01 -6.38 5.86
C LEU A 248 -9.51 -6.06 5.82
N LEU A 249 -8.73 -6.76 5.00
CA LEU A 249 -7.31 -6.46 4.78
C LEU A 249 -7.14 -5.04 4.20
N LEU A 250 -7.91 -4.69 3.17
CA LEU A 250 -7.86 -3.35 2.57
C LEU A 250 -8.33 -2.25 3.55
N ARG A 251 -9.33 -2.52 4.39
CA ARG A 251 -9.76 -1.59 5.44
C ARG A 251 -8.66 -1.38 6.49
N ARG A 252 -7.95 -2.44 6.88
CA ARG A 252 -6.80 -2.34 7.78
C ARG A 252 -5.65 -1.57 7.12
N ALA A 253 -5.38 -1.83 5.85
CA ALA A 253 -4.38 -1.10 5.08
C ALA A 253 -4.67 0.40 5.02
N LEU A 254 -5.94 0.79 4.77
CA LEU A 254 -6.36 2.19 4.80
C LEU A 254 -6.09 2.83 6.15
N LYS A 255 -6.42 2.15 7.26
CA LYS A 255 -6.14 2.67 8.62
C LYS A 255 -4.65 2.92 8.86
N ILE A 256 -3.78 2.02 8.38
CA ILE A 256 -2.33 2.15 8.53
C ILE A 256 -1.78 3.29 7.66
N LYS A 257 -2.26 3.41 6.42
CA LYS A 257 -1.81 4.46 5.49
C LYS A 257 -2.39 5.84 5.78
N ALA A 258 -3.54 5.93 6.46
CA ALA A 258 -4.21 7.18 6.80
C ALA A 258 -3.55 7.97 7.95
N VAL A 259 -2.34 7.61 8.39
CA VAL A 259 -1.53 8.46 9.30
C VAL A 259 -1.31 9.84 8.68
N ASP A 260 -1.11 9.89 7.35
CA ASP A 260 -1.17 11.10 6.56
C ASP A 260 -2.28 10.96 5.50
N PRO A 261 -3.49 11.51 5.73
CA PRO A 261 -4.63 11.39 4.83
C PRO A 261 -4.40 12.00 3.44
N GLU A 262 -3.50 12.97 3.30
CA GLU A 262 -3.18 13.61 2.02
C GLU A 262 -2.05 12.89 1.26
N SER A 263 -1.46 11.85 1.86
CA SER A 263 -0.44 11.04 1.22
C SER A 263 -1.00 10.28 0.02
N ALA A 264 -0.16 10.07 -1.00
CA ALA A 264 -0.54 9.30 -2.18
C ALA A 264 -0.95 7.86 -1.81
N ASP A 265 -0.34 7.27 -0.78
CA ASP A 265 -0.67 5.92 -0.31
C ASP A 265 -2.04 5.86 0.39
N ALA A 266 -2.43 6.89 1.15
CA ALA A 266 -3.75 6.96 1.77
C ALA A 266 -4.86 7.06 0.71
N VAL A 267 -4.71 7.97 -0.26
CA VAL A 267 -5.64 8.13 -1.38
C VAL A 267 -5.74 6.85 -2.20
N ARG A 268 -4.61 6.17 -2.41
CA ARG A 268 -4.56 4.87 -3.09
C ARG A 268 -5.28 3.79 -2.30
N ALA A 269 -5.04 3.69 -0.99
CA ALA A 269 -5.69 2.69 -0.15
C ALA A 269 -7.21 2.88 -0.08
N GLU A 270 -7.69 4.13 -0.05
CA GLU A 270 -9.11 4.47 -0.08
C GLU A 270 -9.73 4.05 -1.42
N SER A 271 -9.12 4.46 -2.53
CA SER A 271 -9.59 4.13 -3.88
C SER A 271 -9.59 2.62 -4.13
N PHE A 272 -8.56 1.92 -3.65
CA PHE A 272 -8.45 0.47 -3.76
C PHE A 272 -9.55 -0.23 -2.94
N LEU A 273 -9.79 0.17 -1.69
CA LEU A 273 -10.87 -0.40 -0.89
C LEU A 273 -12.25 -0.17 -1.55
N ALA A 274 -12.51 1.03 -2.05
CA ALA A 274 -13.76 1.38 -2.71
C ALA A 274 -13.99 0.54 -3.97
N TYR A 275 -13.00 0.47 -4.87
CA TYR A 275 -13.06 -0.35 -6.08
C TYR A 275 -13.30 -1.82 -5.74
N TYR A 276 -12.56 -2.35 -4.76
CA TYR A 276 -12.68 -3.75 -4.36
C TYR A 276 -14.07 -4.05 -3.78
N CYS A 277 -14.57 -3.20 -2.87
CA CYS A 277 -15.89 -3.39 -2.29
C CYS A 277 -16.99 -3.32 -3.36
N ALA A 278 -16.90 -2.34 -4.28
CA ALA A 278 -17.82 -2.25 -5.41
C ALA A 278 -17.78 -3.53 -6.26
N THR A 279 -16.58 -4.00 -6.62
CA THR A 279 -16.36 -5.20 -7.44
C THR A 279 -17.02 -6.45 -6.86
N PHE A 280 -16.96 -6.60 -5.53
CA PHE A 280 -17.46 -7.79 -4.83
C PHE A 280 -18.80 -7.59 -4.12
N GLY A 281 -19.51 -6.47 -4.39
CA GLY A 281 -20.84 -6.20 -3.83
C GLY A 281 -20.83 -6.02 -2.30
N LEU A 282 -19.73 -5.49 -1.75
CA LEU A 282 -19.55 -5.20 -0.33
C LEU A 282 -19.74 -3.70 -0.08
N GLN A 283 -20.10 -3.35 1.16
CA GLN A 283 -20.17 -1.96 1.62
C GLN A 283 -19.10 -1.73 2.70
N PRO A 284 -18.13 -0.82 2.49
CA PRO A 284 -17.02 -0.60 3.44
C PRO A 284 -17.47 -0.36 4.88
N GLU A 285 -18.58 0.35 5.06
CA GLU A 285 -19.15 0.75 6.35
C GLU A 285 -19.87 -0.40 7.07
N GLN A 286 -20.27 -1.44 6.33
CA GLN A 286 -20.98 -2.61 6.85
C GLN A 286 -20.07 -3.83 7.01
N LEU A 287 -18.77 -3.68 6.76
CA LEU A 287 -17.79 -4.76 6.94
C LEU A 287 -17.75 -5.18 8.42
N PRO A 288 -17.77 -6.49 8.72
CA PRO A 288 -17.76 -6.98 10.09
C PRO A 288 -16.47 -6.59 10.82
N ASP A 289 -16.45 -6.75 12.14
CA ASP A 289 -15.21 -6.63 12.90
C ASP A 289 -14.21 -7.72 12.51
N GLU A 290 -12.94 -7.48 12.81
CA GLU A 290 -11.87 -8.42 12.54
C GLU A 290 -11.99 -9.64 13.49
N GLN A 291 -12.29 -10.80 12.90
CA GLN A 291 -12.51 -12.06 13.61
C GLN A 291 -11.42 -13.09 13.26
N GLY A 292 -10.17 -12.64 13.12
CA GLY A 292 -9.05 -13.53 12.88
C GLY A 292 -8.74 -14.44 14.06
N ALA A 293 -7.95 -15.47 13.80
CA ALA A 293 -7.61 -16.50 14.79
C ALA A 293 -7.02 -15.93 16.10
N LEU A 294 -6.22 -14.86 16.00
CA LEU A 294 -5.61 -14.23 17.16
C LEU A 294 -6.66 -13.54 18.05
N ARG A 295 -7.64 -12.87 17.44
CA ARG A 295 -8.76 -12.20 18.13
C ARG A 295 -9.68 -13.22 18.80
N LEU A 296 -10.02 -14.30 18.09
CA LEU A 296 -10.84 -15.39 18.62
C LEU A 296 -10.17 -16.07 19.81
N GLN A 297 -8.87 -16.35 19.72
CA GLN A 297 -8.11 -16.95 20.82
C GLN A 297 -8.07 -16.04 22.07
N GLN A 298 -7.92 -14.73 21.88
CA GLN A 298 -7.95 -13.76 22.99
C GLN A 298 -9.33 -13.75 23.65
N ALA A 299 -10.41 -13.68 22.86
CA ALA A 299 -11.78 -13.71 23.36
C ALA A 299 -12.10 -14.99 24.14
N ALA A 300 -11.65 -16.16 23.66
CA ALA A 300 -11.80 -17.43 24.35
C ALA A 300 -11.07 -17.45 25.71
N LYS A 301 -9.83 -16.93 25.76
CA LYS A 301 -9.07 -16.81 27.02
C LYS A 301 -9.73 -15.87 28.03
N LEU A 302 -10.30 -14.75 27.58
CA LEU A 302 -11.05 -13.82 28.42
C LEU A 302 -12.28 -14.49 29.02
N LYS A 303 -13.07 -15.20 28.21
CA LYS A 303 -14.25 -15.95 28.68
C LYS A 303 -13.89 -17.05 29.68
N ALA A 304 -12.79 -17.76 29.46
CA ALA A 304 -12.34 -18.79 30.39
C ALA A 304 -11.95 -18.22 31.75
N LYS A 305 -11.29 -17.05 31.78
CA LYS A 305 -10.92 -16.34 33.03
C LYS A 305 -12.13 -15.79 33.78
N THR A 306 -13.13 -15.26 33.08
CA THR A 306 -14.35 -14.74 33.73
C THR A 306 -15.26 -15.84 34.24
N GLY A 307 -15.30 -16.99 33.55
CA GLY A 307 -16.03 -18.19 34.01
C GLY A 307 -15.44 -18.80 35.29
N THR A 308 -14.11 -18.90 35.38
CA THR A 308 -13.43 -19.40 36.60
C THR A 308 -13.62 -18.47 37.80
N ALA A 309 -13.57 -17.15 37.58
CA ALA A 309 -13.80 -16.17 38.66
C ALA A 309 -15.26 -16.12 39.15
N ALA A 310 -16.22 -16.54 38.32
CA ALA A 310 -17.63 -16.64 38.71
C ALA A 310 -17.90 -17.92 39.54
N ASP A 311 -17.29 -19.05 39.16
CA ASP A 311 -17.38 -20.32 39.90
C ASP A 311 -16.69 -20.24 41.27
N GLU A 312 -15.53 -19.58 41.38
CA GLU A 312 -14.85 -19.41 42.67
C GLU A 312 -15.63 -18.53 43.66
N ARG A 313 -16.42 -17.57 43.16
CA ARG A 313 -17.32 -16.76 44.01
C ARG A 313 -18.60 -17.48 44.41
N ALA A 314 -19.08 -18.42 43.59
CA ALA A 314 -20.25 -19.23 43.92
C ALA A 314 -19.92 -20.38 44.89
N GLY A 315 -18.67 -20.86 44.91
CA GLY A 315 -18.21 -21.88 45.85
C GLY A 315 -17.76 -21.37 47.23
N GLN A 316 -17.75 -20.04 47.45
CA GLN A 316 -17.41 -19.40 48.73
C GLN A 316 -18.61 -18.72 49.42
N ALA A 317 -19.81 -18.85 48.84
CA ALA A 317 -21.07 -18.40 49.42
C ALA A 317 -21.90 -19.61 49.87
#